data_AF-A0A183NAB9-F1
#
_entry.id   AF-A0A183NAB9-F1
#
_cell.length_a   1.000
_cell.length_b   1.000
_cell.length_c   1.000
_cell.angle_alpha   90.00
_cell.angle_beta   90.00
_cell.angle_gamma   90.00
#
_symmetry.space_group_name_H-M   'P 1'
#
loop_
_entity.id
_entity.type
_entity.pdbx_description
1 polymer ?
#
loop_
_entity_poly.entity_id
_entity_poly.type
_entity_poly.pdbx_seq_one_letter_code
_entity_poly.pdbx_strand_id
1 'polypeptide(L)' 'MRDHFIAMHNVVRQAVKYGLIAGQPGAVQMGPLKWNTELEMKAQNFSDQCKSGHDKESERKIKNITYVGQNRALTPTVLV' A
#
# COMPACT_ATOMS: atom_id res chain seq x y z
N MET A 1 12.92 5.02 -4.20
CA MET A 1 11.65 5.21 -3.46
C MET A 1 10.86 3.90 -3.33
N ARG A 2 10.65 3.13 -4.41
CA ARG A 2 10.01 1.80 -4.40
C ARG A 2 10.55 0.87 -3.30
N ASP A 3 11.87 0.71 -3.24
CA ASP A 3 12.54 -0.18 -2.27
C ASP A 3 12.25 0.22 -0.82
N HIS A 4 12.17 1.52 -0.55
CA HIS A 4 11.85 2.00 0.79
C HIS A 4 10.41 1.69 1.18
N PHE A 5 9.44 1.93 0.29
CA PHE A 5 8.03 1.62 0.56
C PHE A 5 7.80 0.12 0.77
N ILE A 6 8.37 -0.73 -0.08
CA ILE A 6 8.21 -2.18 0.06
C ILE A 6 8.93 -2.71 1.31
N ALA A 7 10.10 -2.16 1.65
CA ALA A 7 10.81 -2.50 2.87
C ALA A 7 9.99 -2.15 4.12
N MET A 8 9.44 -0.93 4.20
CA MET A 8 8.60 -0.52 5.33
C MET A 8 7.38 -1.43 5.51
N HIS A 9 6.67 -1.76 4.42
CA HIS A 9 5.55 -2.70 4.51
C HIS A 9 5.99 -4.07 5.01
N ASN A 10 7.12 -4.58 4.51
CA ASN A 10 7.62 -5.90 4.88
C ASN A 10 8.14 -5.96 6.31
N VAL A 11 8.71 -4.88 6.86
CA VAL A 11 9.07 -4.77 8.28
C VAL A 11 7.84 -4.95 9.17
N VAL A 12 6.75 -4.22 8.89
CA VAL A 12 5.52 -4.34 9.68
C VAL A 12 4.88 -5.72 9.53
N ARG A 13 4.85 -6.30 8.32
CA ARG A 13 4.34 -7.66 8.09
C ARG A 13 5.13 -8.71 8.85
N GLN A 14 6.45 -8.56 8.93
CA GLN A 14 7.31 -9.44 9.70
C GLN A 14 7.05 -9.29 11.20
N ALA A 15 6.87 -8.05 11.70
CA ALA A 15 6.50 -7.80 13.08
C ALA A 15 5.16 -8.48 13.44
N VAL A 16 4.15 -8.39 12.57
CA VAL A 16 2.87 -9.09 12.73
C VAL A 16 3.05 -10.61 12.75
N LYS A 17 3.86 -11.17 11.85
CA LYS A 17 4.16 -12.61 11.81
C LYS A 17 4.70 -13.13 13.15
N TYR A 18 5.61 -12.38 13.77
CA TYR A 18 6.26 -12.77 15.02
C TYR A 18 5.52 -12.28 16.28
N GLY A 19 4.33 -11.68 16.14
CA GLY A 19 3.56 -11.19 17.29
C GLY A 19 4.23 -10.03 18.03
N LEU A 20 5.02 -9.21 17.31
CA LEU A 20 5.76 -8.07 17.89
C LEU A 20 4.94 -6.77 17.93
N ILE A 21 3.71 -6.79 17.40
CA ILE A 21 2.79 -5.65 17.47
C ILE A 21 1.94 -5.80 18.73
N ALA A 22 2.09 -4.87 19.68
CA ALA A 22 1.36 -4.88 20.94
C ALA A 22 -0.16 -4.96 20.71
N GLY A 23 -0.82 -5.90 21.41
CA GLY A 23 -2.27 -6.11 21.31
C GLY A 23 -2.74 -6.85 20.05
N GLN A 24 -1.83 -7.32 19.19
CA GLN A 24 -2.17 -8.13 18.01
C GLN A 24 -1.58 -9.54 18.13
N PRO A 25 -2.35 -10.60 17.78
CA PRO A 25 -1.82 -11.94 17.77
C PRO A 25 -0.77 -12.11 16.67
N GLY A 26 0.17 -13.05 16.88
CA GLY A 26 1.09 -13.47 15.83
C GLY A 26 0.34 -14.12 14.66
N ALA A 27 0.69 -13.76 13.43
CA ALA A 27 0.08 -14.38 12.24
C ALA A 27 0.75 -15.72 11.91
N VAL A 28 -0.06 -16.77 11.73
CA VAL A 28 0.41 -18.10 11.28
C VAL A 28 1.09 -18.03 9.91
N GLN A 29 0.56 -17.20 9.00
CA GLN A 29 1.10 -17.02 7.66
C GLN A 29 1.08 -15.55 7.25
N MET A 30 2.27 -14.98 7.00
CA MET A 30 2.43 -13.61 6.51
C MET A 30 3.74 -13.49 5.70
N GLY A 31 3.67 -13.69 4.38
CA GLY A 31 4.83 -13.59 3.49
C GLY A 31 5.19 -12.14 3.12
N PRO A 32 6.41 -11.87 2.62
CA PRO A 32 6.77 -10.54 2.14
C PRO A 32 5.98 -10.19 0.87
N LEU A 33 5.67 -8.90 0.74
CA LEU A 33 5.14 -8.33 -0.49
C LEU A 33 6.26 -8.14 -1.52
N LYS A 34 5.85 -8.16 -2.79
CA LYS A 34 6.69 -7.79 -3.94
C LYS A 34 6.11 -6.55 -4.60
N TRP A 35 6.97 -5.70 -5.11
CA TRP A 35 6.53 -4.53 -5.87
C TRP A 35 5.92 -4.95 -7.20
N ASN A 36 4.82 -4.30 -7.60
CA ASN A 36 4.18 -4.48 -8.90
C ASN A 36 4.10 -3.12 -9.60
N THR A 37 4.75 -3.01 -10.76
CA THR A 37 4.86 -1.75 -11.49
C THR A 37 3.55 -1.31 -12.15
N GLU A 38 2.63 -2.23 -12.45
CA GLU A 38 1.30 -1.89 -12.96
C GLU A 38 0.44 -1.24 -11.86
N LEU A 39 0.47 -1.78 -10.63
CA LEU A 39 -0.16 -1.17 -9.47
C LEU A 39 0.41 0.22 -9.15
N GLU A 40 1.73 0.38 -9.25
CA GLU A 40 2.38 1.68 -9.10
C GLU A 40 1.90 2.69 -10.14
N MET A 41 1.87 2.33 -11.42
CA MET A 41 1.39 3.23 -12.47
C MET A 41 -0.06 3.67 -12.23
N LYS A 42 -0.93 2.75 -11.80
CA LYS A 42 -2.31 3.09 -11.42
C LYS A 42 -2.35 4.04 -10.22
N ALA A 43 -1.55 3.79 -9.18
CA ALA A 43 -1.50 4.63 -7.99
C ALA A 43 -0.95 6.03 -8.29
N GLN A 44 0.06 6.15 -9.15
CA GLN A 44 0.63 7.43 -9.58
C GLN A 44 -0.40 8.22 -10.39
N ASN A 45 -1.02 7.60 -11.41
CA ASN A 45 -2.08 8.23 -12.22
C ASN A 45 -3.25 8.75 -11.39
N PHE A 46 -3.59 8.07 -10.29
CA PHE A 46 -4.62 8.56 -9.36
C PHE A 46 -4.11 9.72 -8.50
N SER A 47 -2.89 9.60 -7.96
CA SER A 47 -2.29 10.64 -7.12
C SER A 47 -2.13 11.97 -7.88
N ASP A 48 -1.77 11.91 -9.16
CA ASP A 48 -1.60 13.08 -10.04
C ASP A 48 -2.91 13.85 -10.30
N GLN A 49 -4.07 13.24 -10.08
CA GLN A 49 -5.36 13.92 -10.24
C GLN A 49 -5.71 14.83 -9.07
N CYS A 50 -4.98 14.76 -7.95
CA CYS A 50 -5.22 15.57 -6.75
C CYS A 50 -6.67 15.53 -6.23
N LYS A 51 -7.35 14.39 -6.42
CA LYS A 51 -8.75 14.20 -5.95
C LYS A 51 -8.78 13.61 -4.55
N SER A 52 -9.78 13.98 -3.76
CA SER A 52 -10.06 13.35 -2.47
C SER A 52 -10.89 12.06 -2.66
N GLY A 53 -10.89 11.19 -1.65
CA GLY A 53 -11.59 9.89 -1.71
C GLY A 53 -10.80 8.76 -2.36
N HIS A 54 -11.48 7.68 -2.73
CA HIS A 54 -10.91 6.56 -3.49
C HIS A 54 -11.34 6.67 -4.96
N ASP A 55 -10.48 6.21 -5.87
CA ASP A 55 -10.87 6.00 -7.27
C ASP A 55 -11.83 4.81 -7.41
N LYS A 56 -12.49 4.71 -8.56
CA LYS A 56 -13.37 3.59 -8.87
C LYS A 56 -12.54 2.32 -9.04
N GLU A 57 -13.14 1.18 -8.69
CA GLU A 57 -12.50 -0.13 -8.87
C GLU A 57 -12.00 -0.35 -10.30
N SER A 58 -12.77 0.07 -11.30
CA SER A 58 -12.41 -0.03 -12.72
C SER A 58 -11.17 0.77 -13.10
N GLU A 59 -10.81 1.80 -12.33
CA GLU A 59 -9.65 2.66 -12.59
C GLU A 59 -8.36 2.00 -12.11
N ARG A 60 -8.38 1.39 -10.91
CA ARG A 60 -7.24 0.70 -10.29
C ARG A 60 -7.06 -0.79 -10.64
N LYS A 61 -7.99 -1.38 -11.39
CA LYS A 61 -7.90 -2.78 -11.83
C LYS A 61 -6.66 -2.99 -12.72
N ILE A 62 -5.98 -4.11 -12.53
CA ILE A 62 -4.86 -4.57 -13.36
C ILE A 62 -5.10 -5.98 -13.89
N LYS A 63 -4.32 -6.41 -14.88
CA LYS A 63 -4.45 -7.76 -15.43
C LYS A 63 -4.15 -8.81 -14.34
N ASN A 64 -4.93 -9.90 -14.32
CA ASN A 64 -4.77 -11.05 -13.41
C ASN A 64 -5.04 -10.77 -11.91
N ILE A 65 -5.46 -9.56 -11.52
CA ILE A 65 -5.92 -9.27 -10.16
C ILE A 65 -7.32 -8.69 -10.22
N THR A 66 -8.30 -9.44 -9.71
CA THR A 66 -9.71 -9.05 -9.74
C THR A 66 -9.99 -7.82 -8.87
N TYR A 67 -9.45 -7.81 -7.65
CA TYR A 67 -9.68 -6.75 -6.67
C TYR A 67 -8.35 -6.18 -6.19
N VAL A 68 -8.23 -4.85 -6.29
CA VAL A 68 -7.04 -4.11 -5.85
C VAL A 68 -7.43 -3.25 -4.65
N GLY A 69 -6.76 -3.43 -3.51
CA GLY A 69 -6.91 -2.57 -2.33
C GLY A 69 -6.21 -1.22 -2.49
N GLN A 70 -6.47 -0.25 -1.61
CA GLN A 70 -5.82 1.05 -1.67
C GLN A 70 -5.72 1.70 -0.28
N ASN A 71 -4.51 2.16 0.05
CA ASN A 71 -4.27 3.13 1.11
C ASN A 71 -3.92 4.48 0.47
N ARG A 72 -4.28 5.59 1.13
CA ARG A 72 -3.90 6.95 0.72
C ARG A 72 -3.36 7.69 1.92
N ALA A 73 -2.38 8.55 1.69
CA ALA A 73 -1.86 9.47 2.69
C ALA A 73 -1.76 10.85 2.06
N LEU A 74 -2.18 11.87 2.80
CA LEU A 74 -2.00 13.27 2.44
C LEU A 74 -1.39 13.96 3.65
N THR A 75 -0.36 14.77 3.40
CA THR A 75 0.13 15.73 4.37
C THR A 75 -0.03 17.12 3.76
N PRO A 76 -0.71 18.07 4.43
CA PRO A 76 -0.69 19.44 3.95
C PRO A 76 0.76 19.94 4.00
N THR A 77 1.17 20.70 3.00
CA THR A 77 2.35 21.54 3.16
C THR A 77 1.89 22.74 3.98
N VAL A 78 2.18 22.74 5.28
CA VAL A 78 2.10 23.99 6.05
C VAL A 78 3.33 24.77 5.66
N LEU A 79 3.17 25.76 4.79
CA LEU A 79 4.18 26.79 4.61
C LEU A 79 4.21 27.59 5.91
N VAL A 80 5.16 27.27 6.78
CA VAL A 80 5.58 28.15 7.89
C VAL A 80 6.62 29.15 7.38
#